data_AF-A0A2G6WGB6-F1
#
_entry.id   AF-A0A2G6WGB6-F1
#
_cell.length_a   1.000
_cell.length_b   1.000
_cell.length_c   1.000
_cell.angle_alpha   90.00
_cell.angle_beta   90.00
_cell.angle_gamma   90.00
#
_symmetry.space_group_name_H-M   'P 1'
#
loop_
_entity.id
_entity.type
_entity.pdbx_description
1 polymer ?
#
loop_
_entity_poly.entity_id
_entity_poly.type
_entity_poly.pdbx_seq_one_letter_code
_entity_poly.pdbx_strand_id
1 'polypeptide(L)'
;MNRLSQFIVFLVLFFSSSMSLCAQTKKLSPEDQFLQDSIYKSNKKKVQNFSMKEFDTLFFEFFNRKNDPNIVLSKTEFYNYTVRIAAFSDRLAHLYPDQKQIAEQNKEQWLSERYEDYLQYKASQKK
;
A
#
# COMPACT_ATOMS: atom_id res chain seq x y z
N MET A 1 22.84 20.82 7.79
CA MET A 1 22.05 19.66 7.30
C MET A 1 20.64 20.13 6.98
N ASN A 2 20.26 20.14 5.71
CA ASN A 2 18.97 20.66 5.26
C ASN A 2 17.83 19.75 5.75
N ARG A 3 16.71 20.33 6.20
CA ARG A 3 15.57 19.57 6.75
C ARG A 3 15.00 18.52 5.78
N LEU A 4 15.13 18.74 4.47
CA LEU A 4 14.81 17.75 3.41
C LEU A 4 15.67 16.47 3.48
N SER A 5 16.95 16.60 3.83
CA SER A 5 17.88 15.46 3.94
C SER A 5 17.54 14.58 5.15
N GLN A 6 17.00 15.17 6.22
CA GLN A 6 16.59 14.41 7.41
C GLN A 6 15.36 13.53 7.16
N PHE A 7 14.40 13.98 6.33
CA PHE A 7 13.24 13.17 5.93
C PHE A 7 13.63 11.98 5.04
N ILE A 8 14.61 12.15 4.14
CA ILE A 8 15.11 11.09 3.27
C ILE A 8 15.79 9.98 4.09
N VAL A 9 16.59 10.34 5.10
CA VAL A 9 17.23 9.36 5.99
C VAL A 9 16.20 8.61 6.84
N PHE A 10 15.13 9.27 7.28
CA PHE A 10 14.06 8.63 8.05
C PHE A 10 13.29 7.58 7.23
N LEU A 11 13.07 7.84 5.93
CA LEU A 11 12.48 6.85 5.02
C LEU A 11 13.41 5.64 4.85
N VAL A 12 14.70 5.85 4.55
CA VAL A 12 15.66 4.75 4.31
C VAL A 12 15.84 3.84 5.54
N LEU A 13 15.83 4.40 6.76
CA LEU A 13 16.00 3.62 7.98
C LEU A 13 14.77 2.77 8.34
N PHE A 14 13.55 3.22 8.01
CA PHE A 14 12.32 2.42 8.22
C PHE A 14 12.24 1.21 7.26
N PHE A 15 12.84 1.30 6.07
CA PHE A 15 12.83 0.22 5.07
C PHE A 15 13.97 -0.80 5.24
N SER A 16 15.04 -0.46 5.97
CA SER A 16 16.19 -1.36 6.14
C SER A 16 15.91 -2.55 7.07
N SER A 17 14.85 -2.49 7.89
CA SER A 17 14.46 -3.58 8.80
C SER A 17 13.60 -4.68 8.15
N SER A 18 13.31 -4.62 6.84
CA SER A 18 12.53 -5.66 6.14
C SER A 18 13.37 -6.73 5.44
N MET A 19 14.71 -6.69 5.55
CA MET A 19 15.55 -7.80 5.08
C MET A 19 15.51 -8.97 6.08
N SER A 20 14.40 -9.68 6.11
CA SER A 20 14.36 -11.06 6.58
C SER A 20 13.28 -11.82 5.84
N LEU A 21 13.76 -12.89 5.19
CA LEU A 21 13.02 -13.93 4.49
C LEU A 21 12.62 -13.54 3.06
N CYS A 22 13.30 -14.17 2.09
CA CYS A 22 12.67 -14.60 0.86
C CYS A 22 11.49 -15.53 1.23
N ALA A 23 10.41 -14.94 1.75
CA ALA A 23 9.13 -15.61 1.81
C ALA A 23 8.79 -15.95 0.37
N GLN A 24 8.55 -17.24 0.09
CA GLN A 24 7.82 -17.62 -1.11
C GLN A 24 6.61 -16.68 -1.15
N THR A 25 6.59 -15.76 -2.11
CA THR A 25 5.51 -14.78 -2.24
C THR A 25 4.26 -15.62 -2.39
N LYS A 26 3.49 -15.75 -1.31
CA LYS A 26 2.27 -16.56 -1.31
C LYS A 26 1.37 -15.89 -2.34
N LYS A 27 1.27 -16.50 -3.52
CA LYS A 27 0.51 -15.94 -4.63
C LYS A 27 -0.91 -15.65 -4.13
N LEU A 28 -1.43 -14.48 -4.45
CA LEU A 28 -2.84 -14.18 -4.20
C LEU A 28 -3.70 -15.28 -4.82
N SER A 29 -4.84 -15.55 -4.17
CA SER A 29 -5.83 -16.41 -4.79
C SER A 29 -6.27 -15.79 -6.13
N PRO A 30 -6.61 -16.62 -7.15
CA PRO A 30 -7.09 -16.09 -8.43
C PRO A 30 -8.29 -15.14 -8.28
N GLU A 31 -9.15 -15.40 -7.29
CA GLU A 31 -10.30 -14.54 -6.97
C GLU A 31 -9.87 -13.17 -6.46
N ASP A 32 -8.90 -13.12 -5.54
CA ASP A 32 -8.38 -11.85 -5.04
C ASP A 32 -7.65 -11.07 -6.12
N GLN A 33 -6.89 -11.75 -6.98
CA GLN A 33 -6.22 -11.13 -8.11
C GLN A 33 -7.23 -10.52 -9.08
N PHE A 34 -8.29 -11.25 -9.44
CA PHE A 34 -9.36 -10.74 -10.30
C PHE A 34 -10.07 -9.52 -9.68
N LEU A 35 -10.32 -9.56 -8.36
CA LEU A 35 -10.92 -8.45 -7.63
C LEU A 35 -9.99 -7.22 -7.63
N GLN A 36 -8.70 -7.39 -7.34
CA GLN A 36 -7.73 -6.31 -7.39
C GLN A 36 -7.63 -5.69 -8.79
N ASP A 37 -7.59 -6.51 -9.85
CA ASP A 37 -7.53 -6.03 -11.23
C ASP A 37 -8.77 -5.19 -11.61
N SER A 38 -9.96 -5.64 -11.18
CA SER A 38 -11.21 -4.90 -11.37
C SER A 38 -11.21 -3.54 -10.66
N ILE A 39 -10.74 -3.51 -9.41
CA ILE A 39 -10.59 -2.28 -8.62
C ILE A 39 -9.56 -1.34 -9.27
N TYR A 40 -8.42 -1.88 -9.71
CA TYR A 40 -7.36 -1.10 -10.32
C TYR A 40 -7.85 -0.45 -11.61
N LYS A 41 -8.49 -1.23 -12.50
CA LYS A 41 -9.02 -0.73 -13.77
C LYS A 41 -10.06 0.37 -13.57
N SER A 42 -10.95 0.23 -12.59
CA SER A 42 -12.00 1.22 -12.31
C SER A 42 -11.45 2.50 -11.65
N ASN A 43 -10.37 2.42 -10.87
CA ASN A 43 -9.86 3.55 -10.09
C ASN A 43 -8.62 4.23 -10.69
N LYS A 44 -7.87 3.59 -11.59
CA LYS A 44 -6.58 4.07 -12.11
C LYS A 44 -6.60 5.54 -12.52
N LYS A 45 -7.54 5.93 -13.38
CA LYS A 45 -7.66 7.32 -13.86
C LYS A 45 -7.91 8.31 -12.73
N LYS A 46 -8.75 7.95 -11.76
CA LYS A 46 -9.07 8.80 -10.61
C LYS A 46 -7.85 8.99 -9.72
N VAL A 47 -7.16 7.89 -9.39
CA VAL A 47 -5.97 7.91 -8.53
C VAL A 47 -4.80 8.63 -9.18
N GLN A 48 -4.60 8.45 -10.49
CA GLN A 48 -3.56 9.18 -11.23
C GLN A 48 -3.73 10.70 -11.16
N ASN A 49 -4.94 11.20 -10.89
CA ASN A 49 -5.21 12.62 -10.75
C ASN A 49 -5.15 13.12 -9.29
N PHE A 50 -4.93 12.26 -8.29
CA PHE A 50 -4.83 12.66 -6.89
C PHE A 50 -3.69 13.66 -6.65
N SER A 51 -4.01 14.75 -5.97
CA SER A 51 -3.00 15.55 -5.28
C SER A 51 -2.32 14.73 -4.19
N MET A 52 -1.14 15.16 -3.75
CA MET A 52 -0.45 14.52 -2.62
C MET A 52 -1.33 14.51 -1.35
N LYS A 53 -2.11 15.57 -1.13
CA LYS A 53 -3.05 15.67 -0.01
C LYS A 53 -4.16 14.61 -0.06
N GLU A 54 -4.70 14.33 -1.24
CA GLU A 54 -5.72 13.28 -1.42
C GLU A 54 -5.12 11.90 -1.20
N PHE A 55 -3.88 11.69 -1.63
CA PHE A 55 -3.14 10.47 -1.32
C PHE A 55 -2.89 10.32 0.18
N ASP A 56 -2.38 11.35 0.86
CA ASP A 56 -2.15 11.32 2.30
C ASP A 56 -3.43 11.02 3.06
N THR A 57 -4.55 11.64 2.64
CA THR A 57 -5.88 11.37 3.21
C THR A 57 -6.26 9.90 3.06
N LEU A 58 -6.13 9.34 1.86
CA LEU A 58 -6.40 7.92 1.60
C LEU A 58 -5.52 7.00 2.47
N PHE A 59 -4.22 7.31 2.54
CA PHE A 59 -3.25 6.52 3.27
C PHE A 59 -3.55 6.53 4.78
N PHE A 60 -3.75 7.70 5.36
CA PHE A 60 -4.07 7.82 6.78
C PHE A 60 -5.45 7.24 7.11
N GLU A 61 -6.44 7.40 6.24
CA GLU A 61 -7.76 6.78 6.41
C GLU A 61 -7.65 5.26 6.48
N PHE A 62 -6.92 4.64 5.54
CA PHE A 62 -6.66 3.20 5.57
C PHE A 62 -5.92 2.79 6.84
N PHE A 63 -4.84 3.49 7.19
CA PHE A 63 -4.03 3.16 8.36
C PHE A 63 -4.85 3.25 9.65
N ASN A 64 -5.63 4.32 9.83
CA ASN A 64 -6.49 4.51 11.00
C ASN A 64 -7.55 3.41 11.08
N ARG A 65 -8.24 3.10 9.98
CA ARG A 65 -9.25 2.01 9.95
C ARG A 65 -8.62 0.63 10.15
N LYS A 66 -7.43 0.38 9.60
CA LYS A 66 -6.69 -0.89 9.78
C LYS A 66 -6.38 -1.13 11.25
N ASN A 67 -5.93 -0.07 11.95
CA ASN A 67 -5.46 -0.16 13.33
C ASN A 67 -6.56 -0.02 14.38
N ASP A 68 -7.74 0.52 14.05
CA ASP A 68 -8.86 0.60 14.99
C ASP A 68 -9.37 -0.80 15.38
N PRO A 69 -9.27 -1.25 16.64
CA PRO A 69 -9.66 -2.59 17.06
C PRO A 69 -11.16 -2.90 16.87
N ASN A 70 -11.99 -1.86 16.74
CA ASN A 70 -13.43 -1.98 16.58
C ASN A 70 -13.86 -2.07 15.11
N ILE A 71 -12.96 -1.78 14.17
CA ILE A 71 -13.24 -1.80 12.73
C ILE A 71 -12.57 -3.01 12.09
N VAL A 72 -13.36 -3.74 11.29
CA VAL A 72 -12.86 -4.77 10.36
C VAL A 72 -13.33 -4.39 8.97
N LEU A 73 -12.38 -4.10 8.08
CA LEU A 73 -12.67 -3.83 6.68
C LEU A 73 -13.17 -5.12 6.02
N SER A 74 -14.17 -5.01 5.14
CA SER A 74 -14.49 -6.10 4.22
C SER A 74 -13.35 -6.33 3.23
N LYS A 75 -13.33 -7.51 2.59
CA LYS A 75 -12.34 -7.85 1.55
C LYS A 75 -12.29 -6.79 0.44
N THR A 76 -13.45 -6.34 -0.02
CA THR A 76 -13.55 -5.31 -1.06
C THR A 76 -13.03 -3.96 -0.58
N GLU A 77 -13.35 -3.52 0.64
CA GLU A 77 -12.82 -2.26 1.19
C GLU A 77 -11.30 -2.32 1.36
N PHE A 78 -10.78 -3.41 1.90
CA PHE A 78 -9.35 -3.64 2.07
C PHE A 78 -8.62 -3.49 0.73
N TYR A 79 -9.03 -4.26 -0.28
CA TYR A 79 -8.41 -4.16 -1.60
C TYR A 79 -8.67 -2.83 -2.29
N ASN A 80 -9.78 -2.15 -2.02
CA ASN A 80 -10.02 -0.80 -2.54
C ASN A 80 -8.95 0.18 -2.04
N TYR A 81 -8.59 0.13 -0.75
CA TYR A 81 -7.50 0.95 -0.23
C TYR A 81 -6.15 0.54 -0.81
N THR A 82 -5.75 -0.73 -0.68
CA THR A 82 -4.40 -1.16 -1.08
C THR A 82 -4.13 -0.95 -2.57
N VAL A 83 -5.11 -1.25 -3.43
CA VAL A 83 -4.99 -1.06 -4.88
C VAL A 83 -4.94 0.42 -5.25
N ARG A 84 -5.71 1.28 -4.58
CA ARG A 84 -5.65 2.73 -4.84
C ARG A 84 -4.33 3.34 -4.37
N ILE A 85 -3.77 2.86 -3.26
CA ILE A 85 -2.43 3.26 -2.81
C ILE A 85 -1.38 2.78 -3.83
N ALA A 86 -1.46 1.52 -4.28
CA ALA A 86 -0.57 0.96 -5.29
C ALA A 86 -0.64 1.72 -6.63
N ALA A 87 -1.84 2.09 -7.07
CA ALA A 87 -2.05 2.81 -8.32
C ALA A 87 -1.44 4.23 -8.29
N PHE A 88 -1.28 4.83 -7.10
CA PHE A 88 -0.63 6.12 -6.96
C PHE A 88 0.89 6.04 -7.19
N SER A 89 1.51 4.88 -6.95
CA SER A 89 2.93 4.66 -7.25
C SER A 89 3.25 4.85 -8.73
N ASP A 90 2.31 4.56 -9.64
CA ASP A 90 2.51 4.84 -11.07
C ASP A 90 2.69 6.34 -11.35
N ARG A 91 2.00 7.20 -10.59
CA ARG A 91 2.17 8.65 -10.67
C ARG A 91 3.51 9.08 -10.07
N LEU A 92 3.92 8.49 -8.94
CA LEU A 92 5.22 8.79 -8.32
C LEU A 92 6.38 8.43 -9.25
N ALA A 93 6.32 7.28 -9.93
CA ALA A 93 7.29 6.87 -10.93
C ALA A 93 7.42 7.87 -12.09
N HIS A 94 6.31 8.51 -12.47
CA HIS A 94 6.30 9.52 -13.52
C HIS A 94 6.85 10.87 -13.03
N LEU A 95 6.49 11.30 -11.82
CA LEU A 95 6.93 12.57 -11.24
C LEU A 95 8.39 12.56 -10.79
N TYR A 96 8.90 11.39 -10.38
CA TYR A 96 10.25 11.21 -9.87
C TYR A 96 10.93 10.03 -10.58
N PRO A 97 11.39 10.20 -11.84
CA PRO A 97 11.99 9.13 -12.63
C PRO A 97 13.17 8.44 -11.94
N ASP A 98 13.98 9.20 -11.19
CA ASP A 98 15.12 8.66 -10.41
C ASP A 98 14.67 7.71 -9.28
N GLN A 99 13.41 7.78 -8.87
CA GLN A 99 12.79 6.92 -7.84
C GLN A 99 11.85 5.87 -8.46
N LYS A 100 11.85 5.71 -9.79
CA LYS A 100 10.94 4.79 -10.49
C LYS A 100 11.00 3.37 -9.94
N GLN A 101 12.20 2.83 -9.71
CA GLN A 101 12.37 1.49 -9.17
C GLN A 101 11.72 1.36 -7.78
N ILE A 102 11.88 2.37 -6.92
CA ILE A 102 11.29 2.39 -5.57
C ILE A 102 9.76 2.45 -5.68
N ALA A 103 9.23 3.25 -6.61
CA ALA A 103 7.79 3.33 -6.85
C ALA A 103 7.21 1.99 -7.37
N GLU A 104 7.91 1.30 -8.28
CA GLU A 104 7.52 -0.02 -8.77
C GLU A 104 7.52 -1.07 -7.65
N GLN A 105 8.58 -1.10 -6.82
CA GLN A 105 8.65 -1.98 -5.65
C GLN A 105 7.53 -1.71 -4.65
N ASN A 106 7.26 -0.43 -4.34
CA ASN A 106 6.16 -0.04 -3.47
C ASN A 106 4.81 -0.50 -4.03
N LYS A 107 4.59 -0.36 -5.33
CA LYS A 107 3.37 -0.83 -5.99
C LYS A 107 3.21 -2.34 -5.82
N GLU A 108 4.24 -3.11 -6.10
CA GLU A 108 4.23 -4.57 -5.95
C GLU A 108 3.94 -4.98 -4.51
N GLN A 109 4.58 -4.31 -3.54
CA GLN A 109 4.34 -4.55 -2.12
C GLN A 109 2.86 -4.33 -1.76
N TRP A 110 2.26 -3.20 -2.17
CA TRP A 110 0.84 -2.93 -1.88
C TRP A 110 -0.11 -3.93 -2.54
N LEU A 111 0.20 -4.39 -3.76
CA LEU A 111 -0.61 -5.40 -4.45
C LEU A 111 -0.43 -6.80 -3.83
N SER A 112 0.71 -7.06 -3.20
CA SER A 112 0.98 -8.32 -2.48
C SER A 112 0.29 -8.43 -1.13
N GLU A 113 -0.25 -7.34 -0.57
CA GLU A 113 -1.00 -7.37 0.68
C GLU A 113 -2.24 -8.27 0.54
N ARG A 114 -2.43 -9.18 1.50
CA ARG A 114 -3.51 -10.18 1.47
C ARG A 114 -4.56 -9.90 2.52
N TYR A 115 -5.82 -10.10 2.16
CA TYR A 115 -6.92 -9.93 3.10
C TYR A 115 -6.86 -10.94 4.26
N GLU A 116 -6.38 -12.17 4.02
CA GLU A 116 -6.25 -13.16 5.09
C GLU A 116 -5.20 -12.76 6.13
N ASP A 117 -4.08 -12.19 5.69
CA ASP A 117 -3.02 -11.72 6.59
C ASP A 117 -3.51 -10.50 7.39
N TYR A 118 -4.33 -9.62 6.77
CA TYR A 118 -5.05 -8.56 7.47
C TYR A 118 -5.98 -9.12 8.56
N LEU A 119 -6.78 -10.16 8.28
CA LEU A 119 -7.65 -10.78 9.28
C LEU A 119 -6.85 -11.41 10.44
N GLN A 120 -5.72 -12.05 10.14
CA GLN A 120 -4.82 -12.58 11.18
C GLN A 120 -4.25 -11.47 12.06
N TYR A 121 -3.83 -10.36 11.46
CA TYR A 121 -3.41 -9.16 12.19
C TYR A 121 -4.55 -8.64 13.08
N LYS A 122 -5.79 -8.53 12.57
CA LYS A 122 -6.94 -8.09 13.38
C LYS A 122 -7.25 -9.03 14.54
N ALA A 123 -7.07 -10.34 14.34
CA ALA A 123 -7.26 -11.33 15.40
C ALA A 123 -6.18 -11.22 16.49
N SER A 124 -4.94 -10.86 16.14
CA SER A 124 -3.86 -10.69 17.12
C SER A 124 -4.01 -9.43 17.97
N GLN A 125 -4.62 -8.36 17.44
CA GLN A 125 -4.89 -7.12 18.19
C GLN A 125 -5.94 -7.28 19.30
N LYS A 126 -6.73 -8.36 19.28
CA LYS A 126 -7.76 -8.63 20.30
C LYS A 126 -7.27 -9.52 21.45
N LYS A 127 -6.03 -10.01 21.39
CA LYS A 127 -5.39 -10.79 22.45
C LYS A 127 -4.63 -9.86 23.39
#